data_AF-A0A8J6DYE6-F1
#
_entry.id   AF-A0A8J6DYE6-F1
#
_cell.length_a   1.000
_cell.length_b   1.000
_cell.length_c   1.000
_cell.angle_alpha   90.00
_cell.angle_beta   90.00
_cell.angle_gamma   90.00
#
_symmetry.space_group_name_H-M   'P 1'
#
loop_
_entity.id
_entity.type
_entity.pdbx_description
1 polymer ?
#
loop_
_entity_poly.entity_id
_entity_poly.type
_entity_poly.pdbx_seq_one_letter_code
_entity_poly.pdbx_strand_id
1 'polypeptide(L)'
;MKQLDVAFDGEPVFASKHRPCEIYQDVVIPSGEKPAFIFFEYYYVASVAISFQEKPDTEKFHLACKPITLMQDPHSEADAYGTRIIDATTLTAAFKNTPTVHRLRLHLFQPSPMWASFKLTRVELFTPDVFHVAETHAARVSTTSAHAMHDAMACVAASAQTIRALADARR
;
A
#
# COMPACT_ATOMS: atom_id res chain seq x y z
N MET A 1 -13.64 -0.82 -1.65
CA MET A 1 -12.47 -0.14 -1.08
C MET A 1 -12.92 0.40 0.24
N LYS A 2 -12.09 0.29 1.28
CA LYS A 2 -12.40 0.81 2.61
C LYS A 2 -11.71 2.16 2.79
N GLN A 3 -12.48 3.18 3.16
CA GLN A 3 -11.93 4.47 3.57
C GLN A 3 -11.36 4.34 4.99
N LEU A 4 -10.15 4.85 5.20
CA LEU A 4 -9.56 4.95 6.53
C LEU A 4 -10.10 6.16 7.26
N ASP A 5 -10.35 6.00 8.55
CA ASP A 5 -10.59 7.12 9.44
C ASP A 5 -9.27 7.88 9.65
N VAL A 6 -9.31 9.20 9.39
CA VAL A 6 -8.13 10.06 9.42
C VAL A 6 -8.48 11.42 9.99
N ALA A 7 -7.52 12.00 10.70
CA ALA A 7 -7.64 13.35 11.23
C ALA A 7 -6.35 14.14 10.96
N PHE A 8 -6.51 15.43 10.69
CA PHE A 8 -5.39 16.36 10.70
C PHE A 8 -4.88 16.52 12.13
N ASP A 9 -3.56 16.42 12.31
CA ASP A 9 -2.90 16.62 13.59
C ASP A 9 -2.47 18.08 13.73
N GLY A 10 -3.43 18.92 14.08
CA GLY A 10 -3.23 20.34 14.34
C GLY A 10 -3.29 21.24 13.10
N GLU A 11 -2.83 22.48 13.30
CA GLU A 11 -2.82 23.51 12.26
C GLU A 11 -1.63 23.34 11.31
N PRO A 12 -1.72 23.84 10.06
CA PRO A 12 -0.62 23.79 9.11
C PRO A 12 0.64 24.50 9.64
N VAL A 13 1.80 23.84 9.53
CA VAL A 13 3.07 24.37 10.06
C VAL A 13 3.94 24.88 8.91
N PHE A 14 4.39 26.13 9.03
CA PHE A 14 5.34 26.72 8.09
C PHE A 14 6.75 26.18 8.35
N ALA A 15 7.33 25.47 7.37
CA ALA A 15 8.70 24.96 7.46
C ALA A 15 9.74 26.06 7.27
N SER A 16 9.38 27.15 6.59
CA SER A 16 10.26 28.28 6.31
C SER A 16 9.55 29.62 6.56
N LYS A 17 10.31 30.59 7.10
CA LYS A 17 9.89 32.01 7.20
C LYS A 17 10.09 32.79 5.89
N HIS A 18 10.79 32.19 4.91
CA HIS A 18 11.14 32.81 3.63
C HIS A 18 10.47 32.06 2.46
N ARG A 19 10.16 32.79 1.38
CA ARG A 19 9.62 32.20 0.15
C ARG A 19 10.73 31.44 -0.59
N PRO A 20 10.46 30.29 -1.26
CA PRO A 20 9.17 29.60 -1.40
C PRO A 20 8.60 29.14 -0.06
N CYS A 21 7.29 29.35 0.15
CA CYS A 21 6.66 28.87 1.38
C CYS A 21 6.43 27.37 1.26
N GLU A 22 7.03 26.62 2.19
CA GLU A 22 6.69 25.24 2.45
C GLU A 22 5.85 25.19 3.72
N ILE A 23 4.69 24.56 3.61
CA ILE A 23 3.81 24.24 4.74
C ILE A 23 3.72 22.73 4.81
N TYR A 24 3.76 22.15 6.00
CA TYR A 24 3.39 20.76 6.17
C TYR A 24 2.16 20.59 7.05
N GLN A 25 1.39 19.55 6.76
CA GLN A 25 0.25 19.10 7.55
C GLN A 25 0.40 17.61 7.82
N ASP A 26 0.20 17.23 9.07
CA ASP A 26 0.23 15.84 9.49
C ASP A 26 -1.19 15.25 9.46
N VAL A 27 -1.30 14.03 8.97
CA VAL A 27 -2.53 13.23 8.96
C VAL A 27 -2.24 11.96 9.74
N VAL A 28 -2.96 11.77 10.85
CA VAL A 28 -2.83 10.59 11.70
C VAL A 28 -3.74 9.49 11.17
N ILE A 29 -3.23 8.27 11.16
CA ILE A 29 -3.94 7.04 10.79
C ILE A 29 -4.01 6.16 12.04
N PRO A 30 -5.08 6.27 12.84
CA PRO A 30 -5.18 5.57 14.13
C PRO A 30 -5.09 4.06 14.01
N SER A 31 -5.59 3.50 12.91
CA SER A 31 -5.55 2.05 12.65
C SER A 31 -4.15 1.52 12.33
N GLY A 32 -3.21 2.38 11.95
CA GLY A 32 -1.89 1.97 11.43
C GLY A 32 -1.94 1.29 10.06
N GLU A 33 -3.14 1.16 9.45
CA GLU A 33 -3.31 0.53 8.13
C GLU A 33 -2.59 1.37 7.06
N LYS A 34 -1.73 0.74 6.26
CA LYS A 34 -1.08 1.43 5.14
C LYS A 34 -2.11 1.72 4.04
N PRO A 35 -2.31 2.99 3.62
CA PRO A 35 -3.18 3.30 2.50
C PRO A 35 -2.57 2.86 1.17
N ALA A 36 -3.41 2.38 0.27
CA ALA A 36 -3.02 2.10 -1.12
C ALA A 36 -3.27 3.31 -2.04
N PHE A 37 -4.24 4.15 -1.68
CA PHE A 37 -4.59 5.35 -2.42
C PHE A 37 -4.73 6.53 -1.46
N ILE A 38 -4.24 7.69 -1.90
CA ILE A 38 -4.35 8.96 -1.19
C ILE A 38 -5.05 9.93 -2.13
N PHE A 39 -6.24 10.38 -1.76
CA PHE A 39 -7.00 11.40 -2.47
C PHE A 39 -6.88 12.72 -1.72
N PHE A 40 -6.75 13.82 -2.45
CA PHE A 40 -6.89 15.15 -1.88
C PHE A 40 -7.43 16.17 -2.86
N GLU A 41 -8.11 17.16 -2.28
CA GLU A 41 -8.55 18.40 -2.93
C GLU A 41 -7.60 19.51 -2.49
N TYR A 42 -7.14 20.33 -3.43
CA TYR A 42 -6.11 21.35 -3.18
C TYR A 42 -6.55 22.73 -3.64
N TYR A 43 -5.99 23.75 -2.99
CA TYR A 43 -6.21 25.16 -3.29
C TYR A 43 -4.89 25.95 -3.21
N TYR A 44 -4.49 26.57 -4.32
CA TYR A 44 -3.23 27.25 -4.60
C TYR A 44 -1.98 26.43 -4.21
N VAL A 45 -2.02 25.11 -4.31
CA VAL A 45 -0.85 24.25 -4.03
C VAL A 45 -0.16 23.93 -5.36
N ALA A 46 1.07 24.40 -5.55
CA ALA A 46 1.80 24.16 -6.79
C ALA A 46 2.30 22.72 -6.90
N SER A 47 2.80 22.17 -5.79
CA SER A 47 3.20 20.77 -5.71
C SER A 47 3.05 20.22 -4.29
N VAL A 48 3.01 18.90 -4.20
CA VAL A 48 2.93 18.18 -2.92
C VAL A 48 3.94 17.04 -2.88
N ALA A 49 4.64 16.90 -1.76
CA ALA A 49 5.41 15.71 -1.43
C ALA A 49 4.81 15.03 -0.20
N ILE A 50 5.01 13.73 -0.07
CA ILE A 50 4.43 12.95 1.03
C ILE A 50 5.54 12.20 1.73
N SER A 51 5.60 12.37 3.05
CA SER A 51 6.44 11.56 3.93
C SER A 51 5.55 10.74 4.87
N PHE A 52 6.09 9.66 5.45
CA PHE A 52 5.35 8.76 6.33
C PHE A 52 6.17 8.37 7.56
N GLN A 53 5.45 8.05 8.63
CA GLN A 53 5.98 7.58 9.89
C GLN A 53 5.54 6.13 10.10
N GLU A 54 6.49 5.21 10.21
CA GLU A 54 6.22 3.77 10.42
C GLU A 54 5.94 3.45 11.90
N LYS A 55 6.52 4.20 12.83
CA LYS A 55 6.38 3.97 14.27
C LYS A 55 5.85 5.23 14.95
N PRO A 56 4.75 5.15 15.73
CA PRO A 56 4.08 6.31 16.30
C PRO A 56 5.00 7.12 17.23
N ASP A 57 5.93 6.45 17.92
CA ASP A 57 6.81 7.06 18.93
C ASP A 57 8.08 7.70 18.36
N THR A 58 8.22 7.77 17.03
CA THR A 58 9.46 8.24 16.39
C THR A 58 9.23 9.47 15.53
N GLU A 59 9.96 10.56 15.73
CA GLU A 59 9.85 11.74 14.82
C GLU A 59 10.49 11.49 13.43
N LYS A 60 10.82 10.25 13.12
CA LYS A 60 11.50 9.87 11.89
C LYS A 60 10.47 9.68 10.77
N PHE A 61 10.54 10.58 9.79
CA PHE A 61 9.77 10.48 8.56
C PHE A 61 10.61 9.90 7.42
N HIS A 62 9.97 9.07 6.61
CA HIS A 62 10.51 8.49 5.39
C HIS A 62 9.75 9.02 4.18
N LEU A 63 10.40 9.18 3.04
CA LEU A 63 9.74 9.70 1.84
C LEU A 63 8.77 8.66 1.26
N ALA A 64 7.47 8.96 1.25
CA ALA A 64 6.44 8.14 0.62
C ALA A 64 6.31 8.44 -0.88
N CYS A 65 6.38 9.72 -1.23
CA CYS A 65 6.19 10.21 -2.59
C CYS A 65 7.05 11.45 -2.82
N LYS A 66 7.79 11.48 -3.93
CA LYS A 66 8.52 12.67 -4.38
C LYS A 66 7.54 13.81 -4.71
N PRO A 67 8.00 15.08 -4.76
CA PRO A 67 7.13 16.18 -5.15
C PRO A 67 6.40 15.92 -6.48
N ILE A 68 5.07 16.05 -6.47
CA ILE A 68 4.21 15.94 -7.64
C ILE A 68 3.62 17.32 -7.94
N THR A 69 3.73 17.75 -9.19
CA THR A 69 3.12 18.98 -9.70
C THR A 69 1.60 18.87 -9.70
N LEU A 70 0.94 19.87 -9.14
CA LEU A 70 -0.51 20.03 -9.11
C LEU A 70 -0.95 21.20 -10.00
N MET A 71 -0.21 22.31 -9.98
CA MET A 71 -0.42 23.46 -10.89
C MET A 71 0.64 23.47 -12.00
N GLN A 72 0.22 23.67 -13.25
CA GLN A 72 1.08 23.91 -14.41
C GLN A 72 1.78 25.26 -14.32
N ASP A 73 1.05 26.31 -13.89
CA ASP A 73 1.61 27.64 -13.67
C ASP A 73 1.30 28.13 -12.25
N PRO A 74 2.26 28.04 -11.31
CA PRO A 74 2.09 28.50 -9.93
C PRO A 74 1.74 29.99 -9.79
N HIS A 75 1.94 30.81 -10.82
CA HIS A 75 1.64 32.25 -10.80
C HIS A 75 0.28 32.60 -11.41
N SER A 76 -0.44 31.61 -11.93
CA SER A 76 -1.78 31.77 -12.51
C SER A 76 -2.85 31.18 -11.60
N GLU A 77 -4.08 31.67 -11.76
CA GLU A 77 -5.26 31.14 -11.05
C GLU A 77 -5.98 30.04 -11.86
N ALA A 78 -5.63 29.86 -13.13
CA ALA A 78 -6.37 29.01 -14.07
C ALA A 78 -6.55 27.56 -13.60
N ASP A 79 -5.57 27.02 -12.87
CA ASP A 79 -5.55 25.67 -12.29
C ASP A 79 -5.21 25.67 -10.80
N ALA A 80 -5.53 26.76 -10.12
CA ALA A 80 -5.29 26.94 -8.69
C ALA A 80 -6.07 25.96 -7.80
N TYR A 81 -7.13 25.34 -8.31
CA TYR A 81 -7.96 24.39 -7.59
C TYR A 81 -8.13 23.11 -8.39
N GLY A 82 -8.11 21.98 -7.69
CA GLY A 82 -8.37 20.71 -8.31
C GLY A 82 -8.32 19.55 -7.33
N THR A 83 -8.30 18.34 -7.89
CA THR A 83 -8.22 17.09 -7.15
C THR A 83 -7.08 16.24 -7.65
N ARG A 84 -6.57 15.35 -6.79
CA ARG A 84 -5.51 14.43 -7.15
C ARG A 84 -5.67 13.10 -6.41
N ILE A 85 -5.36 12.02 -7.12
CA ILE A 85 -5.20 10.68 -6.55
C ILE A 85 -3.73 10.28 -6.70
N ILE A 86 -3.14 9.85 -5.60
CA ILE A 86 -1.82 9.20 -5.55
C ILE A 86 -2.07 7.71 -5.37
N ASP A 87 -1.54 6.92 -6.29
CA ASP A 87 -1.68 5.47 -6.34
C ASP A 87 -0.34 4.77 -6.15
N ALA A 88 -0.35 3.43 -6.19
CA ALA A 88 0.85 2.62 -6.07
C ALA A 88 1.96 2.95 -7.08
N THR A 89 1.68 3.55 -8.24
CA THR A 89 2.71 3.86 -9.24
C THR A 89 3.62 5.01 -8.82
N THR A 90 3.07 5.95 -8.05
CA THR A 90 3.77 7.18 -7.60
C THR A 90 4.48 7.02 -6.26
N LEU A 91 4.19 5.95 -5.52
CA LEU A 91 4.78 5.66 -4.22
C LEU A 91 6.18 5.04 -4.33
N THR A 92 7.06 5.43 -3.40
CA THR A 92 8.43 4.91 -3.31
C THR A 92 8.45 3.44 -2.89
N ALA A 93 9.57 2.75 -3.19
CA ALA A 93 9.77 1.38 -2.73
C ALA A 93 9.75 1.27 -1.19
N ALA A 94 10.26 2.26 -0.48
CA ALA A 94 10.24 2.31 0.98
C ALA A 94 8.79 2.25 1.51
N PHE A 95 7.90 3.07 0.96
CA PHE A 95 6.49 3.05 1.34
C PHE A 95 5.81 1.72 1.00
N LYS A 96 6.05 1.20 -0.21
CA LYS A 96 5.48 -0.08 -0.66
C LYS A 96 5.85 -1.24 0.26
N ASN A 97 7.09 -1.28 0.72
CA ASN A 97 7.63 -2.35 1.56
C ASN A 97 7.32 -2.17 3.05
N THR A 98 6.75 -1.03 3.45
CA THR A 98 6.35 -0.80 4.85
C THR A 98 5.02 -1.48 5.12
N PRO A 99 4.85 -2.25 6.21
CA PRO A 99 3.58 -2.91 6.52
C PRO A 99 2.56 -1.94 7.13
N THR A 100 3.00 -0.99 7.96
CA THR A 100 2.15 -0.09 8.76
C THR A 100 2.53 1.37 8.57
N VAL A 101 1.53 2.25 8.60
CA VAL A 101 1.73 3.70 8.53
C VAL A 101 0.84 4.35 9.57
N HIS A 102 1.43 5.08 10.51
CA HIS A 102 0.69 5.75 11.58
C HIS A 102 0.43 7.22 11.28
N ARG A 103 1.27 7.83 10.44
CA ARG A 103 1.16 9.24 10.10
C ARG A 103 1.69 9.49 8.70
N LEU A 104 1.00 10.36 7.97
CA LEU A 104 1.47 10.96 6.74
C LEU A 104 1.77 12.44 7.00
N ARG A 105 2.88 12.94 6.47
CA ARG A 105 3.19 14.37 6.42
C ARG A 105 3.10 14.83 4.98
N LEU A 106 2.16 15.73 4.72
CA LEU A 106 1.87 16.32 3.42
C LEU A 106 2.61 17.65 3.35
N HIS A 107 3.68 17.70 2.56
CA HIS A 107 4.48 18.90 2.32
C HIS A 107 3.89 19.64 1.12
N LEU A 108 3.34 20.82 1.36
CA LEU A 108 2.70 21.68 0.37
C LEU A 108 3.68 22.79 -0.02
N PHE A 109 3.85 22.99 -1.33
CA PHE A 109 4.75 24.00 -1.86
C PHE A 109 3.98 25.01 -2.71
N GLN A 110 4.27 26.29 -2.49
CA GLN A 110 3.79 27.37 -3.34
C GLN A 110 4.88 28.45 -3.51
N PRO A 111 5.53 28.50 -4.68
CA PRO A 111 6.61 29.45 -4.94
C PRO A 111 6.13 30.88 -5.19
N SER A 112 4.90 31.08 -5.66
CA SER A 112 4.39 32.41 -5.99
C SER A 112 4.21 33.25 -4.72
N PRO A 113 4.74 34.50 -4.70
CA PRO A 113 4.54 35.40 -3.58
C PRO A 113 3.12 35.95 -3.50
N MET A 114 2.33 35.85 -4.58
CA MET A 114 0.95 36.36 -4.62
C MET A 114 0.00 35.52 -3.79
N TRP A 115 0.31 34.23 -3.58
CA TRP A 115 -0.53 33.32 -2.82
C TRP A 115 -0.13 33.33 -1.35
N ALA A 116 -0.84 34.15 -0.58
CA ALA A 116 -0.66 34.26 0.86
C ALA A 116 -1.14 33.01 1.61
N SER A 117 -2.11 32.29 1.06
CA SER A 117 -2.69 31.09 1.64
C SER A 117 -2.84 30.00 0.59
N PHE A 118 -2.44 28.78 0.96
CA PHE A 118 -2.59 27.56 0.16
C PHE A 118 -2.75 26.39 1.10
N LYS A 119 -3.59 25.42 0.73
CA LYS A 119 -3.95 24.30 1.63
C LYS A 119 -4.53 23.13 0.86
N LEU A 120 -4.59 21.99 1.54
CA LEU A 120 -5.50 20.92 1.19
C LEU A 120 -6.84 21.18 1.89
N THR A 121 -7.94 21.04 1.16
CA THR A 121 -9.30 21.21 1.71
C THR A 121 -9.88 19.88 2.17
N ARG A 122 -9.43 18.79 1.56
CA ARG A 122 -9.88 17.43 1.86
C ARG A 122 -8.73 16.46 1.63
N VAL A 123 -8.59 15.49 2.54
CA VAL A 123 -7.66 14.37 2.41
C VAL A 123 -8.41 13.10 2.78
N GLU A 124 -8.34 12.10 1.92
CA GLU A 124 -8.96 10.79 2.15
C GLU A 124 -7.98 9.68 1.80
N LEU A 125 -7.98 8.64 2.62
CA LEU A 125 -7.08 7.50 2.47
C LEU A 125 -7.91 6.24 2.27
N PHE A 126 -7.49 5.39 1.34
CA PHE A 126 -8.21 4.15 1.03
C PHE A 126 -7.30 2.93 1.08
N THR A 127 -7.81 1.85 1.64
CA THR A 127 -7.24 0.50 1.55
C THR A 127 -8.01 -0.34 0.55
N PRO A 128 -7.33 -1.27 -0.15
CA PRO A 128 -8.02 -2.23 -1.01
C PRO A 128 -8.90 -3.12 -0.12
N ASP A 129 -10.09 -3.47 -0.60
CA ASP A 129 -10.88 -4.47 0.11
C ASP A 129 -10.10 -5.78 0.06
N VAL A 130 -9.70 -6.28 1.21
CA VAL A 130 -9.21 -7.65 1.31
C VAL A 130 -10.43 -8.54 1.19
N PHE A 131 -10.79 -8.92 -0.04
CA PHE A 131 -11.61 -10.11 -0.22
C PHE A 131 -10.82 -11.25 0.40
N HIS A 132 -11.22 -11.70 1.59
CA HIS A 132 -10.77 -12.97 2.13
C HIS A 132 -11.22 -14.03 1.12
N VAL A 133 -10.32 -14.42 0.22
CA VAL A 133 -10.41 -15.73 -0.40
C VAL A 133 -10.18 -16.67 0.77
N ALA A 134 -11.27 -17.14 1.37
CA ALA A 134 -11.21 -18.18 2.37
C ALA A 134 -10.48 -19.36 1.73
N GLU A 135 -9.22 -19.55 2.10
CA GLU A 135 -8.53 -20.81 1.87
C GLU A 135 -9.37 -21.87 2.57
N THR A 136 -10.15 -22.59 1.76
CA THR A 136 -10.82 -23.81 2.19
C THR A 136 -9.72 -24.82 2.41
N HIS A 137 -9.16 -24.82 3.62
CA HIS A 137 -8.40 -25.91 4.16
C HIS A 137 -9.27 -27.18 4.09
N ALA A 138 -9.01 -28.02 3.09
CA ALA A 138 -9.49 -29.40 3.08
C ALA A 138 -8.75 -30.19 4.17
N ALA A 139 -9.18 -30.02 5.41
CA ALA A 139 -8.85 -30.89 6.53
C ALA A 139 -10.13 -31.58 7.00
N ARG A 140 -10.41 -32.74 6.41
CA ARG A 140 -11.22 -33.87 6.91
C ARG A 140 -10.91 -35.00 5.92
N VAL A 141 -10.22 -36.08 6.28
CA VAL A 141 -10.51 -36.99 7.38
C VAL A 141 -9.22 -37.64 7.87
N SER A 142 -9.02 -37.69 9.18
CA SER A 142 -8.20 -38.70 9.84
C SER A 142 -8.99 -39.29 11.01
N THR A 143 -8.67 -40.55 11.31
CA THR A 143 -9.19 -41.45 12.38
C THR A 143 -10.45 -42.23 11.97
N THR A 144 -10.54 -43.58 12.10
CA THR A 144 -9.99 -44.45 13.14
C THR A 144 -9.82 -45.91 12.69
N SER A 145 -8.73 -46.48 13.20
CA SER A 145 -8.30 -47.88 13.38
C SER A 145 -9.36 -48.94 13.80
N ALA A 146 -9.06 -50.20 13.39
CA ALA A 146 -9.31 -51.49 14.07
C ALA A 146 -10.68 -52.19 14.00
N HIS A 147 -11.01 -52.80 12.86
CA HIS A 147 -11.62 -54.15 12.79
C HIS A 147 -11.60 -54.72 11.36
N ALA A 148 -10.47 -55.33 10.94
CA ALA A 148 -10.43 -56.34 9.86
C ALA A 148 -9.01 -56.94 9.78
N MET A 149 -8.61 -57.64 10.84
CA MET A 149 -7.58 -58.68 10.72
C MET A 149 -8.23 -59.91 10.09
N HIS A 150 -8.26 -59.99 8.77
CA HIS A 150 -8.33 -61.24 7.99
C HIS A 150 -8.31 -60.87 6.51
N ASP A 151 -7.12 -60.66 5.94
CA ASP A 151 -6.78 -61.34 4.70
C ASP A 151 -5.28 -61.21 4.43
N ALA A 152 -4.68 -62.39 4.37
CA ALA A 152 -3.25 -62.62 4.42
C ALA A 152 -2.63 -62.52 3.02
N MET A 153 -1.41 -61.96 3.01
CA MET A 153 -0.24 -62.45 2.28
C MET A 153 -0.50 -63.27 0.99
N ALA A 154 -0.55 -62.59 -0.15
CA ALA A 154 -0.02 -63.09 -1.41
C ALA A 154 0.17 -61.93 -2.40
N CYS A 155 1.16 -62.05 -3.29
CA CYS A 155 1.43 -61.15 -4.42
C CYS A 155 2.32 -59.91 -4.16
N VAL A 156 3.45 -60.13 -3.48
CA VAL A 156 4.71 -59.45 -3.83
C VAL A 156 5.47 -60.38 -4.77
N ALA A 157 6.06 -59.83 -5.84
CA ALA A 157 6.89 -60.48 -6.85
C ALA A 157 6.18 -61.08 -8.09
N ALA A 158 5.61 -60.22 -8.94
CA ALA A 158 5.55 -60.43 -10.40
C ALA A 158 5.01 -59.19 -11.12
N SER A 159 5.83 -58.14 -11.28
CA SER A 159 5.56 -57.13 -12.33
C SER A 159 6.71 -56.16 -12.64
N ALA A 160 7.94 -56.44 -12.17
CA ALA A 160 9.10 -55.56 -12.40
C ALA A 160 10.18 -56.17 -13.32
N GLN A 161 10.06 -57.44 -13.74
CA GLN A 161 11.08 -58.12 -14.57
C GLN A 161 10.49 -59.07 -15.62
N THR A 162 9.37 -58.67 -16.23
CA THR A 162 8.96 -59.15 -17.55
C THR A 162 9.12 -57.99 -18.52
N ILE A 163 10.37 -57.65 -18.85
CA ILE A 163 10.96 -58.04 -20.14
C ILE A 163 10.47 -57.03 -21.20
N ARG A 164 11.16 -55.92 -21.48
CA ARG A 164 12.61 -55.74 -21.65
C ARG A 164 13.28 -56.72 -22.65
N ALA A 165 12.49 -57.56 -23.35
CA ALA A 165 12.93 -58.33 -24.54
C ALA A 165 12.05 -58.12 -25.78
N LEU A 166 11.22 -57.07 -25.80
CA LEU A 166 10.54 -56.62 -27.03
C LEU A 166 11.21 -55.39 -27.67
N ALA A 167 12.25 -54.84 -27.05
CA ALA A 167 13.00 -53.67 -27.53
C ALA A 167 14.36 -54.00 -28.17
N ASP A 168 14.85 -55.24 -28.06
CA ASP A 168 16.14 -55.68 -28.65
C ASP A 168 15.96 -56.61 -29.88
N ALA A 169 14.74 -56.79 -30.38
CA ALA A 169 14.43 -57.69 -31.52
C ALA A 169 13.85 -56.98 -32.76
N ARG A 170 14.05 -55.66 -32.92
CA ARG A 170 13.73 -54.90 -34.15
C ARG A 170 14.83 -53.91 -34.55
N ARG A 171 16.07 -54.42 -34.61
CA ARG A 171 16.99 -54.03 -35.70
C ARG A 171 16.54 -54.74 -36.98
#